data_AF-A0A0F7S5S8-F1
#
_entry.id   AF-A0A0F7S5S8-F1
#
_cell.length_a   1.000
_cell.length_b   1.000
_cell.length_c   1.000
_cell.angle_alpha   90.00
_cell.angle_beta   90.00
_cell.angle_gamma   90.00
#
_symmetry.space_group_name_H-M   'P 1'
#
loop_
_entity.id
_entity.type
_entity.pdbx_description
1 polymer ?
#
loop_
_entity_poly.entity_id
_entity_poly.type
_entity_poly.pdbx_seq_one_letter_code
_entity_poly.pdbx_strand_id
1 'polypeptide(L)' 'MKAYKGMLLTCDAAVKQLILSLDERNRFIIMDLDETHLLISPDRIDWLRAELEVELEKNTYTLEA' A
#
# COMPACT_ATOMS: atom_id res chain seq x y z
N MET A 1 -20.06 -11.41 15.63
CA MET A 1 -18.66 -11.42 15.15
C MET A 1 -18.68 -11.41 13.64
N LYS A 2 -18.05 -10.42 12.98
CA LYS A 2 -17.95 -10.36 11.51
C LYS A 2 -16.52 -10.74 11.11
N ALA A 3 -16.38 -11.56 10.08
CA ALA A 3 -15.08 -11.92 9.51
C ALA A 3 -14.97 -11.31 8.11
N TYR A 4 -13.83 -10.70 7.83
CA TYR A 4 -13.53 -10.11 6.53
C TYR A 4 -12.42 -10.92 5.87
N LYS A 5 -12.63 -11.32 4.62
CA LYS A 5 -11.60 -11.98 3.81
C LYS A 5 -10.71 -10.90 3.20
N GLY A 6 -9.42 -10.98 3.45
CA GLY A 6 -8.43 -10.06 2.92
C GLY A 6 -7.01 -10.54 3.19
N MET A 7 -6.03 -9.77 2.75
CA MET A 7 -4.62 -9.99 3.06
C MET A 7 -4.17 -8.93 4.06
N LEU A 8 -3.49 -9.36 5.12
CA LEU A 8 -2.84 -8.45 6.07
C LEU A 8 -1.51 -7.99 5.48
N LEU A 9 -1.35 -6.68 5.33
CA LEU A 9 -0.12 -6.04 4.89
C LEU A 9 0.51 -5.33 6.07
N THR A 10 1.77 -5.66 6.38
CA THR A 10 2.59 -4.98 7.38
C THR A 10 3.66 -4.16 6.66
N CYS A 11 3.77 -2.88 6.97
CA CYS A 11 4.73 -1.94 6.39
C CYS A 11 5.06 -0.83 7.40
N ASP A 12 6.12 -0.06 7.16
CA ASP A 12 6.39 1.12 7.98
C ASP A 12 5.39 2.26 7.69
N ALA A 13 5.34 3.24 8.59
CA ALA A 13 4.39 4.35 8.51
C ALA A 13 4.53 5.18 7.22
N ALA A 14 5.75 5.33 6.69
CA ALA A 14 5.99 6.12 5.48
C ALA A 14 5.47 5.39 4.24
N VAL A 15 5.78 4.09 4.10
CA VAL A 15 5.24 3.24 3.03
C VAL A 15 3.71 3.16 3.12
N LYS A 16 3.15 3.10 4.33
CA LYS A 16 1.70 3.12 4.51
C LYS A 16 1.06 4.37 3.92
N GLN A 17 1.65 5.55 4.12
CA GLN A 17 1.14 6.79 3.53
C GLN A 17 1.14 6.75 2.01
N LEU A 18 2.18 6.16 1.40
CA LEU A 18 2.23 5.95 -0.04
C LEU A 18 1.10 5.01 -0.51
N ILE A 19 0.89 3.91 0.19
CA ILE A 19 -0.19 2.96 -0.11
C ILE A 19 -1.57 3.62 0.00
N LEU A 20 -1.79 4.47 1.01
CA LEU A 20 -3.03 5.24 1.15
C LEU A 20 -3.25 6.20 -0.03
N SER A 21 -2.19 6.85 -0.52
CA SER A 21 -2.26 7.70 -1.72
C SER A 21 -2.60 6.89 -2.98
N LEU A 22 -2.11 5.66 -3.10
CA LEU A 22 -2.47 4.75 -4.19
C LEU A 22 -3.95 4.32 -4.09
N ASP A 23 -4.46 4.10 -2.88
CA ASP A 23 -5.86 3.73 -2.64
C ASP A 23 -6.85 4.84 -3.05
N GLU A 24 -6.46 6.11 -2.92
CA GLU A 24 -7.24 7.25 -3.40
C GLU A 24 -7.47 7.21 -4.93
N ARG A 25 -6.47 6.70 -5.68
CA ARG A 25 -6.54 6.57 -7.15
C ARG A 25 -7.30 5.32 -7.57
N ASN A 26 -7.12 4.23 -6.83
CA ASN A 26 -7.70 2.93 -7.12
C ASN A 26 -8.03 2.23 -5.79
N ARG A 27 -9.32 2.10 -5.44
CA ARG A 27 -9.69 1.56 -4.13
C ARG A 27 -9.41 0.05 -4.02
N PHE A 28 -8.53 -0.34 -3.09
CA PHE A 28 -8.17 -1.72 -2.79
C PHE A 28 -8.00 -2.01 -1.28
N ILE A 29 -7.94 -0.99 -0.42
CA ILE A 29 -7.89 -1.15 1.04
C ILE A 29 -9.29 -1.49 1.54
N ILE A 30 -9.37 -2.60 2.27
CA ILE A 30 -10.60 -3.06 2.93
C ILE A 30 -10.73 -2.36 4.28
N MET A 31 -9.65 -2.29 5.06
CA MET A 31 -9.60 -1.62 6.37
C MET A 31 -8.20 -1.08 6.68
N ASP A 32 -8.14 0.10 7.29
CA ASP A 32 -6.97 0.61 8.00
C ASP A 32 -7.03 0.12 9.46
N LEU A 33 -6.01 -0.63 9.91
CA LEU A 33 -6.02 -1.31 11.20
C LEU A 33 -5.25 -0.53 12.28
N ASP A 34 -4.04 -0.08 11.95
CA ASP A 34 -3.16 0.70 12.82
C ASP A 34 -2.05 1.38 11.99
N GLU A 35 -1.09 2.02 12.65
CA GLU A 35 0.00 2.75 12.00
C GLU A 35 0.83 1.94 10.98
N THR A 36 0.93 0.62 11.14
CA THR A 36 1.79 -0.25 10.32
C THR A 36 1.04 -1.36 9.59
N HIS A 37 -0.27 -1.49 9.82
CA HIS A 37 -1.08 -2.57 9.26
C HIS A 37 -2.28 -2.08 8.44
N LEU A 38 -2.45 -2.71 7.28
CA LEU A 38 -3.61 -2.56 6.40
C LEU A 38 -4.20 -3.92 6.07
N LEU A 39 -5.53 -4.00 5.96
CA LEU A 39 -6.21 -5.12 5.33
C LEU A 39 -6.52 -4.76 3.88
N ILE A 40 -5.97 -5.48 2.92
CA ILE A 40 -6.08 -5.20 1.48
C ILE A 40 -6.80 -6.31 0.72
N SER A 41 -7.32 -5.97 -0.46
CA SER A 41 -7.95 -6.93 -1.36
C SER A 41 -6.90 -7.87 -2.00
N PRO A 42 -7.06 -9.21 -1.91
CA PRO A 42 -6.05 -10.15 -2.38
C PRO A 42 -5.74 -10.10 -3.89
N ASP A 43 -6.70 -9.64 -4.70
CA ASP A 43 -6.59 -9.52 -6.16
C ASP A 43 -5.74 -8.31 -6.61
N ARG A 44 -5.33 -7.45 -5.67
CA ARG A 44 -4.56 -6.24 -5.95
C ARG A 44 -3.10 -6.33 -5.51
N ILE A 45 -2.67 -7.47 -4.94
CA ILE A 45 -1.32 -7.60 -4.39
C ILE A 45 -0.22 -7.44 -5.44
N ASP A 46 -0.35 -8.12 -6.59
CA ASP A 46 0.68 -8.08 -7.63
C ASP A 46 0.77 -6.69 -8.26
N TRP A 47 -0.39 -6.05 -8.47
CA TRP A 47 -0.47 -4.67 -8.93
C TRP A 47 0.14 -3.70 -7.91
N LEU A 48 -0.19 -3.83 -6.62
CA LEU A 48 0.31 -2.97 -5.56
C LEU A 48 1.84 -3.06 -5.45
N ARG A 49 2.42 -4.27 -5.59
CA ARG A 49 3.87 -4.46 -5.58
C ARG A 49 4.54 -3.72 -6.74
N ALA A 50 4.03 -3.88 -7.95
CA ALA A 50 4.57 -3.19 -9.13
C ALA A 50 4.43 -1.67 -9.03
N GLU A 51 3.29 -1.17 -8.55
CA GLU A 51 3.06 0.28 -8.40
C GLU A 51 3.94 0.88 -7.30
N LEU A 52 4.14 0.16 -6.19
CA LEU A 52 5.05 0.60 -5.13
C LEU A 52 6.50 0.67 -5.61
N GLU A 53 6.97 -0.28 -6.41
CA GLU A 53 8.31 -0.22 -7.03
C GLU A 53 8.44 1.04 -7.90
N VAL A 54 7.45 1.33 -8.75
CA VAL A 54 7.43 2.52 -9.60
C VAL A 54 7.42 3.83 -8.79
N GLU A 55 6.60 3.91 -7.75
CA GLU A 55 6.52 5.11 -6.91
C GLU A 55 7.77 5.31 -6.05
N LEU A 56 8.39 4.23 -5.57
CA LEU A 56 9.65 4.29 -4.84
C LEU A 56 10.80 4.71 -5.76
N GLU A 57 10.86 4.23 -7.00
CA GLU A 57 11.85 4.68 -7.99
C GLU A 57 11.72 6.18 -8.30
N LYS A 58 10.49 6.68 -8.48
CA LYS A 58 10.24 8.13 -8.68
C LYS A 58 10.72 8.96 -7.49
N ASN A 59 10.52 8.47 -6.27
CA ASN A 59 10.91 9.17 -5.04
C ASN A 59 12.41 9.00 -4.69
N THR A 60 13.07 7.96 -5.22
CA THR A 60 14.51 7.69 -5.05
C THR A 60 15.36 8.39 -6.11
N TYR A 61 14.77 9.22 -6.99
CA TYR A 61 15.51 10.18 -7.79
C TYR A 61 16.11 11.28 -6.89
N THR A 62 17.15 10.91 -6.15
CA THR A 62 18.15 11.84 -5.65
C THR A 62 18.82 12.47 -6.86
N LEU A 63 18.79 13.80 -6.91
CA LEU A 63 19.68 14.61 -7.74
C LEU A 63 21.14 14.21 -7.44
N GLU A 64 21.65 13.19 -8.11
CA GLU A 64 23.09 13.10 -8.34
C GLU A 64 23.40 14.01 -9.53
N ALA A 65 24.23 15.00 -9.22
CA ALA A 65 24.57 16.19 -10.00
C ALA A 65 25.29 15.89 -11.33
#